data_AF-A0A7J9DH18-F1
#
_entry.id   AF-A0A7J9DH18-F1
#
_cell.length_a   1.000
_cell.length_b   1.000
_cell.length_c   1.000
_cell.angle_alpha   90.00
_cell.angle_beta   90.00
_cell.angle_gamma   90.00
#
_symmetry.space_group_name_H-M   'P 1'
#
loop_
_entity.id
_entity.type
_entity.pdbx_description
1 polymer ?
#
loop_
_entity_poly.entity_id
_entity_poly.type
_entity_poly.pdbx_seq_one_letter_code
_entity_poly.pdbx_strand_id
1 'polypeptide(L)'
;MVSHLKGVKKATLTDEMRKALCEYKNEHSSSNKKDLQQWVQQTFDFSVIQSTISNTLKRAVKIYYRRRFYSSTLEGYKKGEINLEKINVLDTIHFINDAWNIDVKPTTIANCFRHCKIQSEEDMPFEQEIDFKLSK
;
A
#
# COMPACT_ATOMS: atom_id res chain seq x y z
N MET A 1 -27.44 -8.87 -39.53
CA MET A 1 -28.00 -8.31 -38.29
C MET A 1 -26.85 -7.88 -37.40
N VAL A 2 -26.50 -6.59 -37.45
CA VAL A 2 -25.39 -6.02 -36.67
C VAL A 2 -25.96 -5.60 -35.32
N SER A 3 -25.76 -6.43 -34.29
CA SER A 3 -26.12 -6.04 -32.92
C SER A 3 -25.06 -5.08 -32.39
N HIS A 4 -25.47 -3.82 -32.35
CA HIS A 4 -24.81 -2.69 -31.74
C HIS A 4 -24.39 -3.01 -30.29
N LEU A 5 -23.09 -3.25 -30.05
CA LEU A 5 -22.52 -3.24 -28.71
C LEU A 5 -22.60 -1.78 -28.20
N LYS A 6 -23.71 -1.45 -27.54
CA LYS A 6 -23.83 -0.23 -26.74
C LYS A 6 -22.63 -0.18 -25.81
N GLY A 7 -21.78 0.83 -26.01
CA GLY A 7 -20.59 1.04 -25.21
C GLY A 7 -20.95 1.06 -23.73
N VAL A 8 -20.64 -0.03 -23.03
CA VAL A 8 -20.58 -0.04 -21.57
C VAL A 8 -19.55 1.00 -21.22
N LYS A 9 -19.98 2.17 -20.73
CA LYS A 9 -19.07 3.14 -20.13
C LYS A 9 -18.28 2.35 -19.08
N LYS A 10 -16.98 2.13 -19.31
CA LYS A 10 -16.09 1.55 -18.30
C LYS A 10 -16.16 2.49 -17.11
N ALA A 11 -17.00 2.13 -16.15
CA ALA A 11 -17.21 2.93 -14.98
C ALA A 11 -15.85 3.00 -14.28
N THR A 12 -15.35 4.22 -14.11
CA THR A 12 -14.00 4.48 -13.63
C THR A 12 -14.12 4.95 -12.18
N LEU A 13 -13.39 4.33 -11.25
CA LEU A 13 -13.33 4.80 -9.86
C LEU A 13 -13.01 6.29 -9.82
N THR A 14 -13.77 7.09 -9.07
CA THR A 14 -13.43 8.50 -8.85
C THR A 14 -12.23 8.62 -7.91
N ASP A 15 -11.64 9.81 -7.79
CA ASP A 15 -10.51 10.00 -6.88
C ASP A 15 -10.90 9.82 -5.41
N GLU A 16 -12.14 10.14 -5.04
CA GLU A 16 -12.69 9.90 -3.71
C GLU A 16 -12.80 8.41 -3.40
N MET A 17 -13.32 7.61 -4.35
CA MET A 17 -13.40 6.16 -4.19
C MET A 17 -12.01 5.52 -4.12
N ARG A 18 -11.05 6.02 -4.91
CA ARG A 18 -9.66 5.55 -4.86
C ARG A 18 -9.01 5.87 -3.51
N LYS A 19 -9.25 7.06 -2.97
CA LYS A 19 -8.76 7.48 -1.65
C LYS A 19 -9.32 6.57 -0.56
N ALA A 20 -10.64 6.40 -0.52
CA ALA A 20 -11.30 5.54 0.47
C ALA A 20 -10.82 4.08 0.38
N LEU A 21 -10.62 3.55 -0.84
CA LEU A 21 -10.03 2.22 -1.03
C LEU A 21 -8.62 2.11 -0.45
N CYS A 22 -7.79 3.14 -0.60
CA CYS A 22 -6.43 3.15 -0.05
C CYS A 22 -6.45 3.24 1.48
N GLU A 23 -7.33 4.06 2.06
CA GLU A 23 -7.51 4.19 3.51
C GLU A 23 -7.98 2.86 4.11
N TYR A 24 -9.01 2.25 3.53
CA TYR A 24 -9.50 0.93 3.96
C TYR A 24 -8.40 -0.14 3.89
N LYS A 25 -7.60 -0.17 2.81
CA LYS A 25 -6.47 -1.11 2.69
C LYS A 25 -5.38 -0.87 3.73
N ASN A 26 -5.14 0.38 4.13
CA ASN A 26 -4.16 0.69 5.16
C ASN A 26 -4.61 0.21 6.55
N GLU A 27 -5.90 0.36 6.86
CA GLU A 27 -6.50 -0.13 8.11
C GLU A 27 -6.59 -1.66 8.14
N HIS A 28 -6.84 -2.29 6.98
CA HIS A 28 -7.02 -3.73 6.83
C HIS A 28 -5.89 -4.33 6.00
N SER A 29 -4.68 -4.32 6.55
CA SER A 29 -3.47 -4.72 5.83
C SER A 29 -3.51 -6.18 5.33
N SER A 30 -4.28 -7.05 5.98
CA SER A 30 -4.51 -8.45 5.59
C SER A 30 -5.50 -8.65 4.44
N SER A 31 -6.34 -7.66 4.10
CA SER A 31 -7.35 -7.83 3.05
C SER A 31 -6.72 -8.14 1.69
N ASN A 32 -7.17 -9.21 1.06
CA ASN A 32 -6.72 -9.62 -0.26
C ASN A 32 -7.52 -8.89 -1.38
N LYS A 33 -7.14 -9.11 -2.64
CA LYS A 33 -7.77 -8.40 -3.78
C LYS A 33 -9.28 -8.68 -3.91
N LYS A 34 -9.76 -9.86 -3.53
CA LYS A 34 -11.19 -10.22 -3.55
C LYS A 34 -11.94 -9.45 -2.46
N ASP A 35 -11.39 -9.42 -1.25
CA ASP A 35 -12.01 -8.72 -0.12
C ASP A 35 -12.17 -7.23 -0.43
N LEU A 36 -11.13 -6.60 -1.01
CA LEU A 36 -11.18 -5.21 -1.45
C LEU A 36 -12.20 -4.97 -2.57
N GLN A 37 -12.30 -5.90 -3.52
CA GLN A 37 -13.31 -5.82 -4.58
C GLN A 37 -14.72 -5.90 -4.00
N GLN A 38 -14.96 -6.81 -3.05
CA GLN A 38 -16.25 -6.97 -2.39
C GLN A 38 -16.60 -5.72 -1.58
N TRP A 39 -15.64 -5.18 -0.83
CA TRP A 39 -15.82 -3.95 -0.07
C TRP A 39 -16.19 -2.77 -0.97
N VAL A 40 -15.53 -2.59 -2.13
CA VAL A 40 -15.90 -1.52 -3.09
C VAL A 40 -17.33 -1.69 -3.61
N GLN A 41 -17.73 -2.93 -3.93
CA GLN A 41 -19.10 -3.22 -4.37
C GLN A 41 -20.12 -2.87 -3.29
N GLN A 42 -19.88 -3.25 -2.03
CA GLN A 42 -20.80 -2.99 -0.92
C GLN A 42 -20.86 -1.50 -0.55
N THR A 43 -19.73 -0.80 -0.60
CA THR A 43 -19.62 0.58 -0.12
C THR A 43 -20.15 1.59 -1.14
N PHE A 44 -19.97 1.34 -2.43
CA PHE A 44 -20.29 2.31 -3.48
C PHE A 44 -21.34 1.82 -4.48
N ASP A 45 -21.93 0.64 -4.25
CA ASP A 45 -22.78 -0.07 -5.21
C ASP A 45 -22.14 -0.16 -6.61
N PHE A 46 -20.83 -0.42 -6.62
CA PHE A 46 -20.00 -0.26 -7.81
C PHE A 46 -19.09 -1.46 -8.02
N SER A 47 -19.25 -2.11 -9.18
CA SER A 47 -18.44 -3.29 -9.51
C SER A 47 -17.10 -2.93 -10.11
N VAL A 48 -16.03 -3.49 -9.54
CA VAL A 48 -14.67 -3.39 -10.07
C VAL A 48 -14.07 -4.76 -10.27
N ILE A 49 -13.19 -4.86 -11.27
CA ILE A 49 -12.32 -6.03 -11.44
C ILE A 49 -11.07 -5.89 -10.57
N GLN A 50 -10.49 -7.01 -10.15
CA GLN A 50 -9.28 -7.05 -9.30
C GLN A 50 -8.09 -6.28 -9.90
N SER A 51 -7.96 -6.22 -11.23
CA SER A 51 -6.90 -5.45 -11.88
C SER A 51 -7.04 -3.95 -11.65
N THR A 52 -8.28 -3.44 -11.56
CA THR A 52 -8.57 -2.05 -11.20
C THR A 52 -8.15 -1.76 -9.76
N ILE A 53 -8.43 -2.67 -8.82
CA ILE A 53 -7.95 -2.58 -7.43
C ILE A 53 -6.42 -2.51 -7.40
N SER A 54 -5.76 -3.49 -8.05
CA SER A 54 -4.30 -3.57 -8.12
C SER A 54 -3.66 -2.31 -8.72
N ASN A 55 -4.20 -1.80 -9.82
CA ASN A 55 -3.70 -0.60 -10.48
C ASN A 55 -3.92 0.66 -9.63
N THR A 56 -5.02 0.73 -8.89
CA THR A 56 -5.31 1.83 -7.97
C THR A 56 -4.30 1.87 -6.82
N LEU A 57 -4.04 0.73 -6.18
CA LEU A 57 -3.05 0.64 -5.10
C LEU A 57 -1.63 0.95 -5.62
N LYS A 58 -1.24 0.39 -6.77
CA LYS A 58 0.06 0.72 -7.41
C LYS A 58 0.18 2.22 -7.71
N ARG A 59 -0.90 2.86 -8.16
CA ARG A 59 -0.93 4.30 -8.42
C ARG A 59 -0.74 5.10 -7.14
N ALA A 60 -1.44 4.73 -6.06
CA ALA A 60 -1.30 5.39 -4.76
C ALA A 60 0.14 5.33 -4.23
N VAL A 61 0.77 4.17 -4.30
CA VAL A 61 2.18 3.97 -3.92
C VAL A 61 3.10 4.86 -4.76
N LYS A 62 2.94 4.89 -6.08
CA LYS A 62 3.74 5.77 -6.96
C LYS A 62 3.57 7.24 -6.62
N ILE A 63 2.35 7.67 -6.30
CA ILE A 63 2.07 9.06 -5.90
C ILE A 63 2.75 9.38 -4.57
N TYR A 64 2.66 8.48 -3.58
CA TYR A 64 3.34 8.64 -2.28
C TYR A 64 4.84 8.82 -2.44
N TYR A 65 5.51 7.92 -3.19
CA TYR A 65 6.94 8.02 -3.44
C TYR A 65 7.32 9.30 -4.20
N ARG A 66 6.55 9.69 -5.22
CA ARG A 66 6.79 10.97 -5.92
C ARG A 66 6.68 12.15 -4.97
N ARG A 67 5.64 12.20 -4.14
CA ARG A 67 5.46 13.29 -3.17
C ARG A 67 6.65 13.36 -2.21
N ARG A 68 7.03 12.23 -1.63
CA ARG A 68 8.16 12.15 -0.70
C ARG A 68 9.48 12.56 -1.36
N PHE A 69 9.74 12.11 -2.59
CA PHE A 69 10.91 12.50 -3.37
C PHE A 69 10.94 14.01 -3.63
N TYR A 70 9.84 14.60 -4.11
CA TYR A 70 9.78 16.05 -4.37
C TYR A 70 9.94 16.87 -3.08
N SER A 71 9.35 16.44 -1.97
CA SER A 71 9.54 17.09 -0.67
C SER A 71 11.01 17.08 -0.25
N SER A 72 11.67 15.90 -0.33
CA SER A 72 13.09 15.77 -0.01
C SER A 72 13.97 16.63 -0.91
N THR A 73 13.68 16.64 -2.22
CA THR A 73 14.40 17.46 -3.22
C THR A 73 14.26 18.95 -2.90
N LEU A 74 13.04 19.41 -2.59
CA LEU A 74 12.78 20.81 -2.26
C LEU A 74 13.49 21.25 -0.98
N GLU A 75 13.56 20.38 0.02
CA GLU A 75 14.31 20.64 1.26
C GLU A 75 15.83 20.72 1.01
N GLY A 76 16.38 19.85 0.17
CA GLY A 76 17.79 19.93 -0.25
C GLY A 76 18.10 21.25 -0.98
N TYR A 77 17.22 21.69 -1.90
CA TYR A 77 17.35 22.98 -2.57
C TYR A 77 17.40 24.14 -1.57
N LYS A 78 16.53 24.13 -0.56
CA LYS A 78 16.51 25.16 0.49
C LYS A 78 17.80 25.18 1.32
N LYS A 79 18.50 24.05 1.43
CA LYS A 79 19.78 23.91 2.14
C LYS A 79 21.00 24.24 1.26
N GLY A 80 20.80 24.54 -0.03
CA GLY A 80 21.89 24.83 -0.96
C GLY A 80 22.61 23.60 -1.51
N GLU A 81 21.98 22.42 -1.45
CA GLU A 81 22.53 21.18 -1.99
C GLU A 81 22.52 21.19 -3.53
N ILE A 82 23.55 20.62 -4.14
CA ILE A 82 23.75 20.50 -5.59
C ILE A 82 23.61 19.03 -6.02
N ASN A 83 23.01 18.79 -7.19
CA ASN A 83 22.72 17.45 -7.78
C ASN A 83 21.56 16.64 -7.16
N LEU A 84 20.43 17.28 -6.89
CA LEU A 84 19.23 16.65 -6.29
C LEU A 84 18.39 15.78 -7.24
N GLU A 85 18.74 15.75 -8.53
CA GLU A 85 18.00 14.98 -9.55
C GLU A 85 18.24 13.47 -9.45
N LYS A 86 19.27 13.05 -8.71
CA LYS A 86 19.63 11.65 -8.50
C LYS A 86 19.45 11.32 -7.02
N ILE A 87 18.54 10.40 -6.71
CA ILE A 87 18.53 9.72 -5.42
C ILE A 87 19.87 9.00 -5.28
N ASN A 88 20.64 9.34 -4.25
CA ASN A 88 21.88 8.62 -3.96
C ASN A 88 21.56 7.27 -3.26
N VAL A 89 22.54 6.35 -3.24
CA VAL A 89 22.36 5.03 -2.60
C VAL A 89 22.10 5.16 -1.09
N LEU A 90 22.78 6.07 -0.41
CA LEU A 90 22.58 6.39 1.00
C LEU A 90 21.16 6.92 1.29
N ASP A 91 20.62 7.81 0.45
CA ASP A 91 19.24 8.30 0.54
C ASP A 91 18.26 7.15 0.35
N THR A 92 18.53 6.25 -0.61
CA THR A 92 17.73 5.04 -0.81
C THR A 92 17.72 4.17 0.45
N ILE A 93 18.89 3.96 1.06
CA ILE A 93 19.02 3.20 2.30
C ILE A 93 18.24 3.88 3.43
N HIS A 94 18.33 5.20 3.57
CA HIS A 94 17.55 5.96 4.56
C HIS A 94 16.05 5.84 4.31
N PHE A 95 15.59 5.94 3.06
CA PHE A 95 14.18 5.74 2.71
C PHE A 95 13.69 4.33 3.06
N ILE A 96 14.49 3.30 2.79
CA ILE A 96 14.16 1.91 3.14
C ILE A 96 14.11 1.76 4.66
N ASN A 97 15.08 2.32 5.38
CA ASN A 97 15.14 2.25 6.84
C ASN A 97 13.93 2.95 7.48
N ASP A 98 13.57 4.14 6.99
CA ASP A 98 12.38 4.84 7.45
C ASP A 98 11.10 4.05 7.17
N ALA A 99 10.95 3.50 5.96
CA ALA A 99 9.80 2.66 5.63
C ALA A 99 9.75 1.40 6.53
N TRP A 100 10.91 0.80 6.82
CA TRP A 100 11.01 -0.36 7.70
C TRP A 100 10.61 -0.03 9.15
N ASN A 101 10.99 1.14 9.66
CA ASN A 101 10.68 1.52 11.04
C ASN A 101 9.28 2.12 11.21
N ILE A 102 8.76 2.81 10.19
CA ILE A 102 7.48 3.53 10.26
C ILE A 102 6.32 2.66 9.77
N ASP A 103 6.49 1.99 8.63
CA ASP A 103 5.38 1.36 7.89
C ASP A 103 5.35 -0.17 8.04
N VAL A 104 6.48 -0.82 8.31
CA VAL A 104 6.55 -2.29 8.46
C VAL A 104 6.23 -2.71 9.90
N LYS A 105 5.02 -3.24 10.10
CA LYS A 105 4.56 -3.79 11.38
C LYS A 105 4.87 -5.29 11.48
N PRO A 106 4.97 -5.88 12.69
CA PRO A 106 5.12 -7.32 12.87
C PRO A 106 4.06 -8.14 12.12
N THR A 107 2.81 -7.65 12.07
CA THR A 107 1.73 -8.25 11.30
C THR A 107 1.99 -8.26 9.79
N THR A 108 2.63 -7.20 9.25
CA THR A 108 3.08 -7.14 7.86
C THR A 108 4.13 -8.21 7.56
N ILE A 109 5.08 -8.43 8.47
CA ILE A 109 6.12 -9.47 8.35
C ILE A 109 5.49 -10.86 8.40
N ALA A 110 4.65 -11.14 9.40
CA ALA A 110 3.97 -12.42 9.54
C ALA A 110 3.09 -12.75 8.31
N ASN A 111 2.33 -11.76 7.82
CA ASN A 111 1.53 -11.94 6.61
C ASN A 111 2.40 -12.21 5.38
N CYS A 112 3.55 -11.54 5.26
CA CYS A 112 4.50 -11.79 4.17
C CYS A 112 5.04 -13.22 4.22
N PHE A 113 5.44 -13.71 5.40
CA PHE A 113 5.95 -15.07 5.58
C PHE A 113 4.88 -16.11 5.28
N ARG A 114 3.63 -15.90 5.69
CA ARG A 114 2.49 -16.76 5.33
C ARG A 114 2.25 -16.78 3.82
N HIS A 115 2.26 -15.62 3.16
CA HIS A 115 2.09 -15.55 1.70
C HIS A 115 3.22 -16.20 0.91
N CYS A 116 4.44 -16.14 1.43
CA CYS A 116 5.60 -16.84 0.87
C CYS A 116 5.68 -18.32 1.29
N LYS A 117 4.73 -18.81 2.10
CA LYS A 117 4.71 -20.18 2.66
C LYS A 117 5.96 -20.52 3.47
N ILE A 118 6.59 -19.52 4.08
CA ILE A 118 7.72 -19.68 5.00
C ILE A 118 7.24 -20.10 6.39
N GLN A 119 6.02 -19.68 6.76
CA GLN A 119 5.30 -20.15 7.94
C GLN A 119 4.05 -20.91 7.48
N SER A 120 3.82 -22.11 8.04
CA SER A 120 2.59 -22.87 7.84
C SER A 120 1.45 -22.25 8.68
N GLU A 121 0.18 -22.47 8.31
CA GLU A 121 -0.97 -21.98 9.10
C GLU A 121 -1.12 -22.71 10.45
N GLU A 122 -0.35 -23.76 10.69
CA GLU A 122 -0.49 -24.68 11.82
C GLU A 122 0.43 -24.34 13.01
N ASP A 123 1.41 -23.43 12.83
CA ASP A 123 2.54 -23.27 13.77
C ASP A 123 2.55 -21.99 14.63
N MET A 124 1.40 -21.46 15.08
CA MET A 124 1.42 -20.43 16.14
C MET A 124 0.35 -20.65 17.21
N PRO A 125 0.74 -20.98 18.46
CA PRO A 125 -0.16 -20.86 19.60
C PRO A 125 -0.48 -19.38 19.85
N PHE A 126 -1.68 -19.11 20.39
CA PHE A 126 -2.10 -17.78 20.82
C PHE A 126 -1.08 -17.20 21.83
N GLU A 127 -0.17 -16.34 21.37
CA GLU A 127 0.75 -15.66 22.30
C GLU A 127 0.00 -14.55 23.03
N GLN A 128 -0.21 -14.82 24.32
CA GLN A 128 -0.50 -13.86 25.36
C GLN A 128 0.59 -12.78 25.40
N GLU A 129 0.18 -11.54 25.71
CA GLU A 129 1.04 -10.38 25.99
C GLU A 129 2.33 -10.76 26.72
N ILE A 130 3.47 -10.66 26.03
CA ILE A 130 4.77 -10.65 26.69
C ILE A 130 5.12 -9.19 27.01
N ASP A 131 4.80 -8.81 28.25
CA ASP A 131 5.23 -7.57 28.89
C ASP A 131 6.76 -7.58 29.03
N PHE A 132 7.44 -6.88 28.12
CA PHE A 132 8.89 -6.64 28.22
C PHE A 132 9.16 -5.61 29.32
N LYS A 133 9.25 -6.08 30.57
CA LYS A 133 9.93 -5.32 31.63
C LYS A 133 11.43 -5.36 31.40
N LEU A 134 11.95 -4.25 30.89
CA LEU A 134 13.37 -3.90 30.98
C LEU A 134 13.82 -3.94 32.45
N SER A 135 14.78 -4.80 32.76
CA SER A 135 15.67 -4.63 33.91
C SER A 135 17.07 -4.30 33.40
N LYS A 136 17.60 -3.22 33.99
CA LYS A 136 18.90 -2.55 33.84
C LYS A 136 20.07 -3.40 33.36
#